data_AF-A0A2I5T968-F1
#
_entry.id   AF-A0A2I5T968-F1
#
_cell.length_a   1.000
_cell.length_b   1.000
_cell.length_c   1.000
_cell.angle_alpha   90.00
_cell.angle_beta   90.00
_cell.angle_gamma   90.00
#
_symmetry.space_group_name_H-M   'P 1'
#
loop_
_entity.id
_entity.type
_entity.pdbx_description
1 polymer ?
#
loop_
_entity_poly.entity_id
_entity_poly.type
_entity_poly.pdbx_seq_one_letter_code
_entity_poly.pdbx_strand_id
1 'polypeptide(L)'
;MAEEAVYIDKPHPIIPKSGMKAHLEKVAWANFPDMTFDTLKLFGCTNIYAWEWALHASKCGVLVGQTSDRNIYCEGVDILMLHAKGQIVQSVCHLDRKSLWDSVVNWSGNSTGPPQ
;
A
#
# COMPACT_ATOMS: atom_id res chain seq x y z
N MET A 1 2.96 16.61 3.14
CA MET A 1 4.40 16.35 2.95
C MET A 1 5.13 17.67 2.69
N ALA A 2 6.35 17.80 3.20
CA ALA A 2 7.26 18.92 2.92
C ALA A 2 7.67 18.94 1.44
N GLU A 3 8.31 20.00 0.94
CA GLU A 3 8.63 20.13 -0.49
C GLU A 3 9.73 19.16 -0.92
N GLU A 4 10.72 18.99 -0.05
CA GLU A 4 11.85 18.07 -0.15
C GLU A 4 11.49 16.61 0.16
N ALA A 5 10.20 16.32 0.41
CA ALA A 5 9.82 15.01 0.91
C ALA A 5 10.07 13.88 -0.09
N VAL A 6 10.43 12.72 0.44
CA VAL A 6 10.65 11.50 -0.34
C VAL A 6 9.78 10.35 0.15
N TYR A 7 9.31 9.53 -0.78
CA TYR A 7 8.65 8.25 -0.52
C TYR A 7 9.59 7.12 -0.95
N ILE A 8 9.78 6.12 -0.10
CA ILE A 8 10.69 5.01 -0.33
C ILE A 8 9.89 3.71 -0.25
N ASP A 9 9.67 3.07 -1.40
CA ASP A 9 8.98 1.79 -1.47
C ASP A 9 9.97 0.62 -1.50
N LYS A 10 10.58 0.21 -0.39
CA LYS A 10 11.67 -0.80 -0.42
C LYS A 10 11.20 -2.15 -0.98
N PRO A 11 11.92 -2.77 -1.94
CA PRO A 11 13.28 -2.47 -2.42
C PRO A 11 13.36 -1.51 -3.63
N HIS A 12 12.25 -0.90 -4.05
CA HIS A 12 12.11 -0.03 -5.21
C HIS A 12 12.67 1.41 -4.96
N PRO A 13 12.54 2.35 -5.92
CA PRO A 13 13.31 3.57 -5.91
C PRO A 13 12.82 4.57 -4.86
N ILE A 14 13.70 5.52 -4.55
CA ILE A 14 13.34 6.73 -3.81
C ILE A 14 12.57 7.64 -4.77
N ILE A 15 11.35 8.00 -4.41
CA ILE A 15 10.42 8.80 -5.21
C ILE A 15 10.28 10.17 -4.55
N PRO A 16 10.80 11.25 -5.16
CA PRO A 16 10.56 12.60 -4.69
C PRO A 16 9.06 12.93 -4.73
N LYS A 17 8.60 13.80 -3.83
CA LYS A 17 7.20 14.30 -3.79
C LYS A 17 6.69 14.73 -5.17
N SER A 18 7.52 15.43 -5.95
CA SER A 18 7.19 15.88 -7.31
C SER A 18 6.86 14.74 -8.28
N GLY A 19 7.46 13.56 -8.09
CA GLY A 19 7.21 12.35 -8.89
C GLY A 19 6.15 11.41 -8.30
N MET A 20 5.69 11.65 -7.07
CA MET A 20 4.84 10.70 -6.34
C MET A 20 3.48 10.50 -7.01
N LYS A 21 2.83 11.57 -7.48
CA LYS A 21 1.55 11.45 -8.21
C LYS A 21 1.68 10.54 -9.44
N ALA A 22 2.68 10.82 -10.29
CA ALA A 22 2.91 10.03 -11.49
C ALA A 22 3.30 8.58 -11.18
N HIS A 23 4.02 8.33 -10.08
CA HIS A 23 4.33 6.98 -9.63
C HIS A 23 3.06 6.23 -9.19
N LEU A 24 2.22 6.84 -8.35
CA LEU A 24 0.98 6.21 -7.86
C LEU A 24 0.00 5.92 -9.00
N GLU A 25 -0.14 6.84 -9.96
CA GLU A 25 -0.99 6.66 -11.15
C GLU A 25 -0.50 5.52 -12.06
N LYS A 26 0.82 5.32 -12.17
CA LYS A 26 1.39 4.29 -13.07
C LYS A 26 1.55 2.91 -12.43
N VAL A 27 1.62 2.84 -11.10
CA VAL A 27 1.93 1.60 -10.39
C VAL A 27 0.72 1.18 -9.55
N ALA A 28 0.44 1.91 -8.47
CA ALA A 28 -0.55 1.48 -7.48
C ALA A 28 -1.99 1.52 -8.04
N TRP A 29 -2.43 2.67 -8.57
CA TRP A 29 -3.80 2.83 -9.09
C TRP A 29 -4.03 2.14 -10.43
N ALA A 30 -2.99 1.95 -11.23
CA ALA A 30 -3.09 1.14 -12.45
C ALA A 30 -3.35 -0.34 -12.11
N ASN A 31 -2.67 -0.86 -11.08
CA ASN A 31 -2.81 -2.25 -10.67
C ASN A 31 -4.05 -2.50 -9.82
N PHE A 32 -4.45 -1.55 -8.96
CA PHE A 32 -5.57 -1.65 -8.03
C PHE A 32 -6.38 -0.33 -8.02
N PRO A 33 -7.26 -0.11 -9.01
CA PRO A 33 -7.91 1.20 -9.21
C PRO A 33 -8.93 1.57 -8.14
N ASP A 34 -9.44 0.60 -7.41
CA ASP A 34 -10.41 0.75 -6.32
C ASP A 34 -9.77 0.55 -4.94
N MET A 35 -8.42 0.60 -4.85
CA MET A 35 -7.75 0.35 -3.59
C MET A 35 -8.13 1.36 -2.50
N THR A 36 -8.37 0.86 -1.29
CA THR A 36 -8.56 1.63 -0.07
C THR A 36 -7.56 1.21 0.99
N PHE A 37 -7.32 2.07 1.97
CA PHE A 37 -6.43 1.80 3.09
C PHE A 37 -7.16 2.00 4.42
N ASP A 38 -7.16 0.98 5.25
CA ASP A 38 -7.60 1.05 6.64
C ASP A 38 -6.41 1.29 7.55
N THR A 39 -6.55 2.23 8.48
CA THR A 39 -5.54 2.42 9.54
C THR A 39 -5.75 1.40 10.63
N LEU A 40 -4.75 0.54 10.85
CA LEU A 40 -4.78 -0.46 11.91
C LEU A 40 -4.26 0.16 13.22
N LYS A 41 -3.07 0.75 13.17
CA LYS A 41 -2.45 1.44 14.31
C LYS A 41 -1.61 2.62 13.84
N LEU A 42 -1.49 3.61 14.72
CA LEU A 42 -0.54 4.71 14.58
C LEU A 42 0.17 4.89 15.92
N PHE A 43 1.48 4.70 15.94
CA PHE A 43 2.29 4.92 17.13
C PHE A 43 3.60 5.60 16.76
N GLY A 44 4.15 6.39 17.66
CA GLY A 44 5.33 7.16 17.37
C GLY A 44 5.71 8.07 18.52
N CYS A 45 6.85 8.74 18.36
CA CYS A 45 7.34 9.73 19.32
C CYS A 45 8.02 10.87 18.57
N THR A 46 7.73 12.10 19.02
CA THR A 46 8.33 13.35 18.55
C THR A 46 8.14 13.59 17.04
N ASN A 47 8.99 12.97 16.23
CA ASN A 47 9.14 13.20 14.80
C ASN A 47 9.17 11.91 13.97
N ILE A 48 9.03 10.73 14.59
CA ILE A 48 8.99 9.44 13.89
C ILE A 48 7.74 8.68 14.30
N TYR A 49 6.97 8.26 13.31
CA TYR A 49 5.74 7.50 13.49
C TYR A 49 5.77 6.25 12.61
N ALA A 50 5.26 5.15 13.15
CA ALA A 50 4.89 3.97 12.38
C ALA A 50 3.37 3.97 12.19
N TRP A 51 2.96 3.95 10.93
CA TRP A 51 1.57 3.81 10.52
C TRP A 51 1.35 2.40 9.98
N GLU A 52 0.69 1.56 10.77
CA GLU A 52 0.24 0.24 10.33
C GLU A 52 -1.08 0.39 9.57
N TRP A 53 -1.14 -0.18 8.37
CA TRP A 53 -2.29 -0.07 7.47
C TRP A 53 -2.60 -1.41 6.81
N ALA A 54 -3.84 -1.55 6.35
CA ALA A 54 -4.29 -2.65 5.50
C ALA A 54 -4.83 -2.10 4.18
N LEU A 55 -4.32 -2.61 3.06
CA LEU A 55 -4.83 -2.37 1.73
C LEU A 55 -5.96 -3.34 1.43
N HIS A 56 -7.05 -2.81 0.87
CA HIS A 56 -8.17 -3.56 0.33
C HIS A 56 -8.40 -3.17 -1.13
N ALA A 57 -8.63 -4.13 -2.01
CA ALA A 57 -9.07 -3.87 -3.39
C ALA A 57 -9.92 -5.03 -3.92
N SER A 58 -10.86 -4.73 -4.83
CA SER A 58 -11.63 -5.76 -5.55
C SER A 58 -11.23 -5.91 -7.00
N LYS A 59 -10.62 -4.88 -7.60
CA LYS A 59 -10.18 -4.88 -9.00
C LYS A 59 -8.67 -5.03 -9.10
N CYS A 60 -8.23 -5.85 -10.05
CA CYS A 60 -6.82 -6.01 -10.38
C CYS A 60 -6.57 -5.80 -11.88
N GLY A 61 -5.89 -4.71 -12.23
CA GLY A 61 -5.54 -4.38 -13.62
C GLY A 61 -4.48 -5.29 -14.25
N VAL A 62 -3.78 -6.10 -13.43
CA VAL A 62 -2.72 -7.01 -13.88
C VAL A 62 -3.29 -8.33 -14.43
N LEU A 63 -4.50 -8.72 -14.02
CA LEU A 63 -5.13 -9.98 -14.42
C LEU A 63 -6.01 -9.81 -15.66
N VAL A 64 -5.43 -10.06 -16.84
CA VAL A 64 -6.15 -9.97 -18.12
C VAL A 64 -7.24 -11.05 -18.21
N GLY A 65 -8.48 -10.65 -18.50
CA GLY A 65 -9.61 -11.55 -18.74
C GLY A 65 -10.36 -12.04 -17.51
N GLN A 66 -10.00 -11.58 -16.31
CA GLN A 66 -10.72 -11.85 -15.07
C GLN A 66 -11.64 -10.66 -14.74
N THR A 67 -12.94 -10.91 -14.59
CA THR A 67 -13.97 -9.86 -14.38
C THR A 67 -14.67 -9.94 -13.02
N SER A 68 -14.39 -10.97 -12.22
CA SER A 68 -15.00 -11.16 -10.90
C SER A 68 -14.26 -10.35 -9.84
N ASP A 69 -15.01 -9.69 -8.97
CA ASP A 69 -14.49 -9.02 -7.77
C ASP A 69 -13.73 -10.03 -6.89
N ARG A 70 -12.51 -9.65 -6.49
CA ARG A 70 -11.68 -10.41 -5.55
C ARG A 70 -11.63 -9.71 -4.19
N ASN A 71 -11.11 -10.41 -3.18
CA ASN A 71 -10.74 -9.77 -1.93
C ASN A 71 -9.21 -9.73 -1.87
N ILE A 72 -8.63 -8.64 -2.40
CA ILE A 72 -7.19 -8.41 -2.37
C ILE A 72 -6.90 -7.70 -1.06
N TYR A 73 -6.02 -8.29 -0.27
CA TYR A 73 -5.70 -7.84 1.07
C TYR A 73 -4.19 -7.88 1.29
N CYS A 74 -3.64 -6.79 1.81
CA CYS A 74 -2.24 -6.72 2.18
C CYS A 74 -2.04 -5.76 3.33
N GLU A 75 -1.40 -6.22 4.40
CA GLU A 75 -0.94 -5.33 5.47
C GLU A 75 0.41 -4.70 5.10
N GLY A 76 0.64 -3.52 5.64
CA GLY A 76 1.89 -2.81 5.52
C GLY A 76 2.12 -1.82 6.65
N VAL A 77 3.33 -1.30 6.70
CA VAL A 77 3.77 -0.30 7.67
C VAL A 77 4.53 0.79 6.94
N ASP A 78 4.09 2.02 7.11
CA ASP A 78 4.84 3.20 6.71
C ASP A 78 5.60 3.77 7.91
N ILE A 79 6.91 3.92 7.78
CA ILE A 79 7.73 4.70 8.72
C ILE A 79 7.77 6.13 8.24
N LEU A 80 7.09 7.01 8.97
CA LEU A 80 6.93 8.42 8.68
C LEU A 80 7.90 9.24 9.52
N MET A 81 8.78 10.00 8.87
CA MET A 81 9.62 11.00 9.52
C MET A 81 9.10 12.39 9.20
N LEU A 82 8.89 13.18 10.25
CA LEU A 82 8.38 14.54 10.18
C LEU A 82 9.49 15.51 10.56
N HIS A 83 9.49 16.71 9.98
CA HIS A 83 10.31 17.81 10.51
C HIS A 83 9.55 18.58 11.60
N ALA A 84 10.18 19.57 12.24
CA ALA A 84 9.62 20.35 13.34
C ALA A 84 8.24 21.00 13.08
N LYS A 85 7.90 21.35 11.83
CA LYS A 85 6.57 21.92 11.48
C LYS A 85 5.48 20.85 11.23
N GLY A 86 5.71 19.59 11.62
CA GLY A 86 4.74 18.51 11.51
C GLY A 86 4.48 17.98 10.09
N GLN A 87 5.27 18.36 9.09
CA GLN A 87 5.14 17.82 7.73
C GLN A 87 6.07 16.61 7.55
N ILE A 88 5.56 15.58 6.88
CA ILE A 88 6.33 14.40 6.49
C ILE A 88 7.43 14.81 5.50
N VAL A 89 8.68 14.51 5.85
CA VAL A 89 9.88 14.66 5.00
C VAL A 89 10.35 13.32 4.41
N GLN A 90 9.99 12.21 5.03
CA GLN A 90 10.27 10.88 4.49
C GLN A 90 9.15 9.91 4.89
N SER A 91 8.68 9.11 3.95
CA SER A 91 7.87 7.92 4.21
C SER A 91 8.59 6.70 3.66
N VAL A 92 8.78 5.67 4.48
CA VAL A 92 9.36 4.39 4.06
C VAL A 92 8.29 3.32 4.18
N CYS A 93 7.85 2.81 3.04
CA CYS A 93 6.83 1.78 2.96
C CYS A 93 7.44 0.38 3.03
N HIS A 94 6.92 -0.40 3.97
CA HIS A 94 7.18 -1.81 4.14
C HIS A 94 5.87 -2.57 3.98
N LEU A 95 5.70 -3.29 2.87
CA LEU A 95 4.52 -4.10 2.62
C LEU A 95 4.91 -5.55 2.32
N ASP A 96 4.09 -6.49 2.80
CA ASP A 96 4.29 -7.90 2.50
C ASP A 96 3.86 -8.21 1.06
N ARG A 97 4.82 -8.05 0.15
CA ARG A 97 4.62 -8.29 -1.27
C ARG A 97 4.26 -9.73 -1.58
N LYS A 98 4.75 -10.68 -0.77
CA LYS A 98 4.41 -12.08 -0.99
C LYS A 98 2.92 -12.28 -0.69
N SER A 99 2.44 -11.79 0.45
CA SER A 99 1.02 -11.87 0.80
C SER A 99 0.14 -11.11 -0.20
N LEU A 100 0.57 -9.93 -0.67
CA LEU A 100 -0.12 -9.21 -1.74
C LEU A 100 -0.24 -10.07 -3.00
N TRP A 101 0.87 -10.61 -3.51
CA TRP A 101 0.84 -11.43 -4.72
C TRP A 101 0.11 -12.75 -4.52
N ASP A 102 0.19 -13.37 -3.35
CA ASP A 102 -0.58 -14.58 -3.03
C ASP A 102 -2.09 -14.26 -3.06
N SER A 103 -2.52 -13.10 -2.56
CA SER A 103 -3.92 -12.66 -2.67
C SER A 103 -4.36 -12.40 -4.12
N VAL A 104 -3.43 -11.98 -4.98
CA VAL A 104 -3.65 -11.75 -6.41
C VAL A 104 -3.64 -13.06 -7.22
N VAL A 105 -2.75 -14.01 -6.94
CA VAL A 105 -2.54 -15.19 -7.80
C VAL A 105 -3.22 -16.46 -7.29
N ASN A 106 -3.33 -16.64 -5.97
CA ASN A 106 -3.84 -17.85 -5.33
C ASN A 106 -5.29 -17.72 -4.90
N TRP A 107 -6.07 -16.88 -5.59
CA TRP A 107 -7.50 -16.73 -5.32
C TRP A 107 -8.22 -18.04 -5.60
N SER A 108 -8.57 -18.74 -4.53
CA SER A 108 -9.62 -19.76 -4.53
C SER A 108 -10.94 -19.02 -4.33
N GLY A 109 -11.55 -18.55 -5.43
CA GLY A 109 -12.90 -17.99 -5.35
C GLY A 109 -13.79 -18.98 -4.61
N ASN A 110 -14.45 -18.51 -3.53
CA ASN A 110 -15.25 -19.31 -2.60
C ASN A 110 -15.73 -20.65 -3.20
N SER A 111 -15.01 -21.74 -2.91
CA SER A 111 -15.66 -23.00 -2.62
C SER A 111 -16.29 -22.82 -1.25
N THR A 112 -17.59 -22.58 -1.23
CA THR A 112 -18.39 -22.31 -0.04
C THR A 112 -18.24 -23.40 1.03
N GLY A 113 -17.73 -23.06 2.22
CA GLY A 113 -17.95 -23.83 3.44
C GLY A 113 -16.94 -23.54 4.57
N PRO A 114 -17.38 -23.41 5.83
CA PRO A 114 -16.47 -23.39 6.98
C PRO A 114 -15.84 -24.78 7.19
N PRO A 115 -14.66 -24.87 7.82
CA PRO A 115 -14.03 -26.15 8.16
C PRO A 115 -14.93 -26.93 9.13
N GLN A 116 -15.20 -28.21 8.80
CA GLN A 116 -15.70 -29.21 9.74
C GLN A 116 -14.57 -29.79 10.58
#